data_AF-A0A0C2F5C4-F1
#
_entry.id   AF-A0A0C2F5C4-F1
#
_cell.length_a   1.000
_cell.length_b   1.000
_cell.length_c   1.000
_cell.angle_alpha   90.00
_cell.angle_beta   90.00
_cell.angle_gamma   90.00
#
_symmetry.space_group_name_H-M   'P 1'
#
loop_
_entity.id
_entity.type
_entity.pdbx_description
1 polymer ?
#
loop_
_entity_poly.entity_id
_entity_poly.type
_entity_poly.pdbx_seq_one_letter_code
_entity_poly.pdbx_strand_id
1 'polypeptide(L)' 'MGLEVVTSARINKNQVLGNPYLNEPLFFEKFRTAGLLKTSSLSHHVTDSAAGATAMFTGRK' A
#
# COMPACT_ATOMS: atom_id res chain seq x y z
N MET A 1 -2.49 -3.77 -0.36
CA MET A 1 -1.21 -3.59 -1.08
C MET A 1 -0.15 -3.23 -0.05
N GLY A 2 0.74 -4.15 0.30
CA GLY A 2 1.81 -3.89 1.26
C GLY A 2 2.99 -3.13 0.63
N LEU A 3 3.98 -2.77 1.46
CA LEU A 3 5.15 -1.99 1.03
C LEU A 3 6.03 -2.75 0.03
N GLU A 4 6.07 -4.06 0.15
CA GLU A 4 6.74 -4.98 -0.76
C GLU A 4 6.12 -4.93 -2.16
N VAL A 5 4.79 -4.91 -2.25
CA VAL A 5 4.05 -4.79 -3.52
C VAL A 5 4.21 -3.39 -4.12
N VAL A 6 4.24 -2.35 -3.29
CA VAL A 6 4.48 -0.97 -3.75
C VAL A 6 5.85 -0.85 -4.43
N THR A 7 6.90 -1.41 -3.82
CA THR A 7 8.27 -1.32 -4.35
C THR A 7 8.42 -2.14 -5.63
N SER A 8 7.87 -3.35 -5.68
CA SER A 8 7.92 -4.18 -6.89
C SER A 8 7.11 -3.57 -8.04
N ALA A 9 5.95 -2.99 -7.76
CA ALA A 9 5.14 -2.28 -8.74
C ALA A 9 5.85 -1.01 -9.28
N ARG A 10 6.58 -0.27 -8.42
CA ARG A 10 7.39 0.88 -8.84
C ARG A 10 8.42 0.46 -9.90
N ILE A 11 9.20 -0.58 -9.60
CA ILE A 11 10.22 -1.10 -10.50
C ILE A 11 9.58 -1.61 -11.81
N ASN A 12 8.54 -2.44 -11.70
CA ASN A 12 7.87 -3.02 -12.86
C ASN A 12 7.28 -1.94 -13.78
N LYS A 13 6.59 -0.94 -13.24
CA LYS A 13 6.02 0.16 -14.02
C LYS A 13 7.12 0.92 -14.78
N ASN A 14 8.22 1.25 -14.11
CA ASN A 14 9.31 2.01 -14.73
C ASN A 14 10.05 1.18 -15.81
N GLN A 15 10.15 -0.14 -15.62
CA GLN A 15 10.67 -1.05 -16.64
C GLN A 15 9.76 -1.09 -17.88
N VAL A 16 8.43 -1.21 -17.69
CA VAL A 16 7.46 -1.23 -18.80
C VAL A 16 7.47 0.08 -19.58
N LEU A 17 7.70 1.21 -18.91
CA LEU A 17 7.81 2.52 -19.56
C LEU A 17 9.17 2.75 -20.25
N GLY A 18 10.12 1.81 -20.16
CA GLY A 18 11.45 1.96 -20.74
C GLY A 18 12.30 3.04 -20.06
N ASN A 19 12.00 3.37 -18.80
CA ASN A 19 12.69 4.43 -18.09
C ASN A 19 14.08 3.94 -17.64
N PRO A 20 15.16 4.66 -17.95
CA PRO A 20 16.50 4.30 -17.46
C PRO A 20 16.60 4.30 -15.93
N TYR A 21 15.74 5.08 -15.25
CA TYR A 21 15.69 5.14 -13.79
C TYR A 21 14.50 4.36 -13.23
N LEU A 22 14.78 3.19 -12.65
CA LEU A 22 13.74 2.30 -12.13
C LEU A 22 13.11 2.76 -10.80
N ASN A 23 13.73 3.71 -10.11
CA ASN A 23 13.28 4.21 -8.81
C ASN A 23 12.40 5.46 -8.90
N GLU A 24 11.83 5.76 -10.07
CA GLU A 24 10.92 6.89 -10.18
C GLU A 24 9.63 6.65 -9.36
N PRO A 25 9.21 7.61 -8.52
CA PRO A 25 8.10 7.40 -7.59
C PRO A 25 6.75 7.23 -8.27
N LEU A 26 5.91 6.38 -7.68
CA LEU A 26 4.51 6.25 -8.07
C LEU A 26 3.74 7.53 -7.72
N PHE A 27 2.57 7.74 -8.34
CA PHE A 27 1.78 8.96 -8.18
C PHE A 27 1.48 9.28 -6.70
N PHE A 28 1.07 8.28 -5.92
CA PHE A 28 0.75 8.44 -4.50
C PHE A 28 1.97 8.62 -3.60
N GLU A 29 3.17 8.29 -4.06
CA GLU A 29 4.41 8.48 -3.28
C GLU A 29 4.85 9.95 -3.26
N LYS A 30 4.26 10.78 -4.12
CA LYS A 30 4.46 12.24 -4.16
C LYS A 30 3.57 12.97 -3.13
N PHE A 31 2.72 12.26 -2.39
CA PHE A 31 1.91 12.86 -1.33
C PHE A 31 2.83 13.36 -0.19
N ARG A 32 2.54 14.56 0.34
CA ARG A 32 3.38 15.20 1.37
C ARG A 32 3.45 14.41 2.69
N THR A 33 2.45 13.59 2.96
CA THR A 33 2.29 12.87 4.22
C THR A 33 2.11 11.38 3.97
N ALA A 34 2.86 10.57 4.71
CA ALA A 34 2.73 9.12 4.76
C ALA A 34 2.66 8.66 6.22
N GLY A 35 1.97 7.54 6.46
CA GLY A 35 1.84 6.93 7.78
C GLY A 35 1.76 5.41 7.69
N LEU A 36 2.04 4.74 8.81
CA LEU A 36 1.92 3.28 8.92
C LEU A 36 0.60 2.92 9.59
N LEU A 37 -0.07 1.88 9.07
CA LEU A 37 -1.37 1.44 9.55
C LEU A 37 -1.28 0.04 10.17
N LYS A 38 -1.82 -0.12 11.39
CA LYS A 38 -1.95 -1.43 12.06
C LYS A 38 -3.20 -2.15 11.55
N THR A 39 -3.03 -3.22 10.78
CA THR A 39 -4.11 -3.92 10.08
C THR A 39 -4.80 -5.02 10.89
N SER A 40 -4.34 -5.36 12.09
CA SER A 40 -4.97 -6.42 12.90
C SER A 40 -6.46 -6.14 13.15
N SER A 41 -7.28 -7.20 13.08
CA SER A 41 -8.70 -7.18 13.43
C SER A 41 -8.90 -7.50 14.91
N LEU A 42 -10.16 -7.48 15.39
CA LEU A 42 -10.49 -7.81 16.78
C LEU A 42 -10.12 -9.26 17.15
N SER A 43 -10.28 -10.19 16.21
CA SER A 43 -10.13 -11.63 16.44
C SER A 43 -8.82 -12.22 15.87
N HIS A 44 -8.24 -11.59 14.84
CA HIS A 44 -7.08 -12.13 14.14
C HIS A 44 -5.96 -11.10 13.97
N HIS A 45 -4.72 -11.54 14.18
CA HIS A 45 -3.53 -10.72 13.91
C HIS A 45 -3.37 -10.43 12.42
N VAL A 46 -3.69 -11.41 11.57
CA VAL A 46 -3.79 -11.26 10.12
C VAL A 46 -5.26 -11.09 9.78
N THR A 47 -5.65 -9.86 9.43
CA THR A 47 -7.03 -9.54 9.06
C THR A 47 -7.39 -10.08 7.69
N ASP A 48 -8.69 -10.23 7.44
CA ASP A 48 -9.26 -10.39 6.11
C ASP A 48 -9.63 -9.03 5.49
N SER A 49 -10.07 -9.06 4.24
CA SER A 49 -10.49 -7.85 3.51
C SER A 49 -11.76 -7.21 4.08
N ALA A 50 -12.69 -8.01 4.63
CA ALA A 50 -13.96 -7.46 5.13
C ALA A 50 -13.75 -6.69 6.45
N ALA A 51 -13.02 -7.24 7.42
CA ALA A 51 -12.73 -6.52 8.66
C ALA A 51 -11.81 -5.31 8.42
N GLY A 52 -10.85 -5.42 7.50
CA GLY A 52 -10.01 -4.30 7.09
C GLY A 52 -10.81 -3.15 6.46
N ALA A 53 -11.78 -3.47 5.60
CA ALA A 53 -12.67 -2.48 4.99
C ALA A 53 -13.56 -1.79 6.03
N THR A 54 -14.15 -2.55 6.97
CA THR A 54 -14.94 -1.99 8.07
C THR A 54 -14.11 -0.99 8.88
N ALA A 55 -12.88 -1.33 9.24
CA ALA A 55 -11.98 -0.42 9.95
C ALA A 55 -11.67 0.85 9.15
N MET A 56 -11.42 0.73 7.85
CA MET A 56 -11.06 1.85 6.99
C MET A 56 -12.22 2.81 6.69
N PHE A 57 -13.42 2.28 6.46
CA PHE A 57 -14.56 3.08 6.01
C PHE A 57 -15.52 3.49 7.13
N THR A 58 -15.59 2.72 8.23
CA THR A 58 -16.47 3.03 9.38
C THR A 58 -15.71 3.53 10.61
N GLY A 59 -14.38 3.39 10.64
CA GLY A 59 -13.55 3.74 11.79
C GLY A 59 -13.64 2.75 12.96
N ARG A 60 -14.26 1.57 12.76
CA ARG A 60 -14.40 0.52 13.78
C ARG A 60 -13.73 -0.78 13.34
N LYS A 61 -12.91 -1.36 14.23
CA LYS A 61 -12.24 -2.64 14.04
C LYS A 61 -13.07 -3.81 14.56
#